data_AF-A0A7S3YPU7-F1
#
_entry.id   AF-A0A7S3YPU7-F1
#
_cell.length_a   1.000
_cell.length_b   1.000
_cell.length_c   1.000
_cell.angle_alpha   90.00
_cell.angle_beta   90.00
_cell.angle_gamma   90.00
#
_symmetry.space_group_name_H-M   'P 1'
#
loop_
_entity.id
_entity.type
_entity.pdbx_description
1 polymer ?
#
loop_
_entity_poly.entity_id
_entity_poly.type
_entity_poly.pdbx_seq_one_letter_code
_entity_poly.pdbx_strand_id
1 'polypeptide(L)'
;MVSLFSCLDHCGNLHRYAEIGEHRHVTVCYTELLPTLGGIRQDRFSSLGDLKSALIASCTAVPIAGLPFMRNGRLVMDGGFLDFQPELRGDIETITVSPFYFSRSDIRPSRYVPAWWAVYPPKPEDYKWVYQLGYNDACNWIRANTHRLPWLEHKLPAAGRVLRPRRGDLKTASKECEIVASKRANPLQDMLGEPYPSRPRERSLRRFLGYEVESRVVDFFFLLALWFIWRPIAFSVLYWELGLRCLLAVLLATVQVMVYSVVCNSRKVRRSIHVAYDQATANLCSIFSLSLLLSSIPYYNAHLSSERKHLRHRFMLRQSITYRLFHHIL
;
A
#
# COMPACT_ATOMS: atom_id res chain seq x y z
N MET A 1 -6.77 -12.90 11.93
CA MET A 1 -6.05 -11.65 11.59
C MET A 1 -5.22 -11.30 12.82
N VAL A 2 -3.89 -11.39 12.73
CA VAL A 2 -3.02 -11.06 13.88
C VAL A 2 -3.08 -9.54 14.07
N SER A 3 -3.37 -9.08 15.29
CA SER A 3 -3.40 -7.65 15.56
C SER A 3 -1.99 -7.08 15.46
N LEU A 4 -1.85 -5.83 15.02
CA LEU A 4 -0.54 -5.19 14.90
C LEU A 4 0.18 -5.08 16.27
N PHE A 5 -0.58 -4.98 17.36
CA PHE A 5 -0.09 -5.11 18.73
C PHE A 5 0.57 -6.48 18.97
N SER A 6 -0.09 -7.57 18.58
CA SER A 6 0.44 -8.94 18.73
C SER A 6 1.70 -9.16 17.90
N CYS A 7 1.81 -8.55 16.71
CA CYS A 7 3.03 -8.59 15.90
C CYS A 7 4.20 -7.85 16.58
N LEU A 8 3.93 -6.67 17.16
CA LEU A 8 4.96 -5.93 17.91
C LEU A 8 5.44 -6.69 19.14
N ASP A 9 4.54 -7.40 19.83
CA ASP A 9 4.90 -8.22 20.99
C ASP A 9 5.76 -9.43 20.59
N HIS A 10 5.49 -10.05 19.45
CA HIS A 10 6.21 -11.24 19.00
C HIS A 10 7.53 -10.94 18.29
N CYS A 11 7.56 -9.91 17.45
CA CYS A 11 8.66 -9.63 16.53
C CYS A 11 9.37 -8.29 16.78
N GLY A 12 8.83 -7.43 17.65
CA GLY A 12 9.34 -6.06 17.84
C GLY A 12 10.58 -5.94 18.73
N ASN A 13 11.08 -7.04 19.31
CA ASN A 13 12.21 -7.06 20.24
C ASN A 13 12.11 -6.04 21.40
N LEU A 14 10.87 -5.74 21.82
CA LEU A 14 10.58 -4.68 22.78
C LEU A 14 11.01 -4.99 24.23
N HIS A 15 11.48 -6.20 24.50
CA HIS A 15 12.11 -6.57 25.77
C HIS A 15 13.38 -5.77 26.05
N ARG A 16 14.02 -5.20 25.01
CA ARG A 16 15.21 -4.33 25.11
C ARG A 16 14.88 -2.85 25.27
N TYR A 17 13.65 -2.51 25.66
CA TYR A 17 13.19 -1.12 25.79
C TYR A 17 14.09 -0.26 26.69
N ALA A 18 14.63 -0.83 27.78
CA ALA A 18 15.52 -0.10 28.68
C ALA A 18 16.76 0.47 27.96
N GLU A 19 17.33 -0.29 27.01
CA GLU A 19 18.51 0.12 26.22
C GLU A 19 18.21 1.28 25.27
N ILE A 20 16.94 1.45 24.87
CA ILE A 20 16.51 2.53 23.96
C ILE A 20 16.48 3.88 24.71
N GLY A 21 16.07 3.86 25.98
CA GLY A 21 15.84 5.06 26.79
C GLY A 21 17.12 5.79 27.20
N GLU A 22 18.20 5.06 27.49
CA GLU A 22 19.45 5.63 28.00
C GLU A 22 20.21 6.44 26.93
N HIS A 23 20.12 6.05 25.67
CA HIS A 23 20.95 6.59 24.60
C HIS A 23 20.18 7.26 23.46
N ARG A 24 18.85 7.37 23.55
CA ARG A 24 17.98 7.93 22.49
C ARG A 24 18.21 7.30 21.12
N HIS A 25 18.41 5.99 21.11
CA HIS A 25 18.74 5.27 19.88
C HIS A 25 17.60 5.20 18.85
N VAL A 26 16.37 5.54 19.25
CA VAL A 26 15.18 5.39 18.40
C VAL A 26 14.40 6.70 18.36
N THR A 27 14.15 7.18 17.15
CA THR A 27 13.20 8.26 16.87
C THR A 27 12.05 7.70 16.04
N VAL A 28 10.82 7.84 16.52
CA VAL A 28 9.61 7.40 15.83
C VAL A 28 8.87 8.62 15.28
N CYS A 29 8.47 8.56 14.00
CA CYS A 29 7.80 9.66 13.32
C CYS A 29 6.32 9.33 13.09
N TYR A 30 5.42 10.25 13.44
CA TYR A 30 3.99 10.11 13.17
C TYR A 30 3.35 11.47 12.90
N THR A 31 2.19 11.49 12.27
CA THR A 31 1.48 12.71 11.92
C THR A 31 0.35 12.97 12.90
N GLU A 32 0.28 14.17 13.46
CA GLU A 32 -0.90 14.68 14.16
C GLU A 32 -1.82 15.37 13.18
N LEU A 33 -3.09 14.97 13.11
CA LEU A 33 -4.07 15.54 12.20
C LEU A 33 -4.72 16.82 12.73
N LEU A 34 -4.99 16.87 14.03
CA LEU A 34 -5.68 17.96 14.69
C LEU A 34 -4.97 18.32 16.01
N PRO A 35 -4.88 19.62 16.38
CA PRO A 35 -5.50 20.78 15.72
C PRO A 35 -4.67 21.46 14.62
N THR A 36 -3.36 21.21 14.52
CA THR A 36 -2.45 22.02 13.68
C THR A 36 -1.87 21.32 12.46
N LEU A 37 -2.23 20.05 12.20
CA LEU A 37 -1.62 19.19 11.19
C LEU A 37 -0.07 19.24 11.21
N GLY A 38 0.56 18.44 12.07
CA GLY A 38 2.00 18.50 12.34
C GLY A 38 2.70 17.15 12.26
N GLY A 39 3.93 17.14 11.74
CA GLY A 39 4.82 15.99 11.81
C GLY A 39 5.50 15.93 13.17
N ILE A 40 5.31 14.85 13.91
CA ILE A 40 5.96 14.62 15.20
C ILE A 40 7.12 13.65 15.03
N ARG A 41 8.25 13.98 15.66
CA ARG A 41 9.39 13.10 15.84
C ARG A 41 9.59 12.89 17.33
N GLN A 42 9.27 11.70 17.83
CA GLN A 42 9.39 11.36 19.23
C GLN A 42 10.63 10.49 19.44
N ASP A 43 11.57 10.97 20.26
CA ASP A 43 12.83 10.32 20.62
C ASP A 43 12.90 9.92 22.11
N ARG A 44 11.88 10.30 22.89
CA ARG A 44 11.73 9.96 24.31
C ARG A 44 10.41 9.27 24.56
N PHE A 45 10.45 8.18 25.31
CA PHE A 45 9.28 7.36 25.61
C PHE A 45 9.19 7.18 27.12
N SER A 46 8.04 7.52 27.70
CA SER A 46 7.84 7.45 29.16
C SER A 46 7.64 6.03 29.68
N SER A 47 7.18 5.13 28.81
CA SER A 47 6.96 3.73 29.12
C SER A 47 7.03 2.87 27.86
N LEU A 48 7.13 1.55 28.02
CA LEU A 48 7.00 0.60 26.92
C LEU A 48 5.66 0.76 26.19
N GLY A 49 4.57 1.03 26.93
CA GLY A 49 3.26 1.29 26.34
C GLY A 49 3.26 2.55 25.46
N ASP A 50 3.99 3.58 25.88
CA ASP A 50 4.16 4.81 25.12
C ASP A 50 4.92 4.57 23.80
N LEU A 51 6.03 3.82 23.84
CA LEU A 51 6.76 3.40 22.63
C LEU A 51 5.88 2.58 21.69
N LYS A 52 5.15 1.58 22.20
CA LYS A 52 4.21 0.79 21.38
C LYS A 52 3.19 1.70 20.71
N SER A 53 2.56 2.60 21.47
CA SER A 53 1.56 3.51 20.93
C SER A 53 2.13 4.42 19.83
N ALA A 54 3.38 4.87 19.96
CA ALA A 54 4.06 5.67 18.96
C ALA A 54 4.39 4.86 17.69
N LEU A 55 4.87 3.62 17.83
CA LEU A 55 5.13 2.72 16.69
C LEU A 55 3.85 2.42 15.92
N ILE A 56 2.73 2.22 16.64
CA ILE A 56 1.42 1.99 16.03
C ILE A 56 0.94 3.24 15.29
N ALA A 57 1.07 4.42 15.91
CA ALA A 57 0.77 5.69 15.23
C ALA A 57 1.58 5.83 13.94
N SER A 58 2.89 5.52 14.00
CA SER A 58 3.82 5.59 12.88
C SER A 58 3.49 4.65 11.72
N CYS A 59 2.74 3.56 11.92
CA CYS A 59 2.37 2.61 10.87
C CYS A 59 0.88 2.60 10.54
N THR A 60 0.08 3.51 11.12
CA THR A 60 -1.36 3.60 10.85
C THR A 60 -1.58 4.40 9.58
N ALA A 61 -1.27 3.80 8.44
CA ALA A 61 -1.47 4.38 7.11
C ALA A 61 -2.97 4.47 6.80
N VAL A 62 -3.60 5.59 7.13
CA VAL A 62 -5.04 5.79 6.95
C VAL A 62 -5.36 5.96 5.46
N PRO A 63 -6.38 5.27 4.89
CA PRO A 63 -7.33 4.35 5.53
C PRO A 63 -6.96 2.85 5.46
N ILE A 64 -5.76 2.52 4.97
CA ILE A 64 -5.33 1.15 4.62
C ILE A 64 -5.06 0.30 5.86
N ALA A 65 -4.29 0.83 6.82
CA ALA A 65 -3.88 0.10 8.03
C ALA A 65 -4.73 0.46 9.27
N GLY A 66 -5.85 1.18 9.07
CA GLY A 66 -6.77 1.57 10.14
C GLY A 66 -7.35 2.98 9.98
N LEU A 67 -8.13 3.39 10.97
CA LEU A 67 -8.57 4.78 11.13
C LEU A 67 -7.59 5.54 12.02
N PRO A 68 -7.50 6.88 11.90
CA PRO A 68 -6.74 7.67 12.86
C PRO A 68 -7.26 7.41 14.27
N PHE A 69 -6.36 7.35 15.26
CA PHE A 69 -6.74 7.08 16.65
C PHE A 69 -6.23 8.15 17.59
N MET A 70 -6.81 8.20 18.79
CA MET A 70 -6.47 9.20 19.80
C MET A 70 -5.24 8.75 20.59
N ARG A 71 -4.23 9.62 20.65
CA ARG A 71 -3.05 9.46 21.49
C ARG A 71 -2.76 10.78 22.19
N ASN A 72 -2.69 10.76 23.53
CA ASN A 72 -2.44 11.95 24.36
C ASN A 72 -3.38 13.14 24.03
N GLY A 73 -4.66 12.86 23.78
CA GLY A 73 -5.65 13.88 23.43
C GLY A 73 -5.55 14.42 22.00
N ARG A 74 -4.73 13.81 21.14
CA ARG A 74 -4.53 14.22 19.73
C ARG A 74 -4.84 13.08 18.77
N LEU A 75 -5.39 13.42 17.61
CA LEU A 75 -5.69 12.45 16.57
C LEU A 75 -4.43 12.22 15.72
N VAL A 76 -3.95 10.97 15.67
CA VAL A 76 -2.68 10.62 15.01
C VAL A 76 -2.84 9.60 13.88
N MET A 77 -1.91 9.63 12.94
CA MET A 77 -1.77 8.66 11.84
C MET A 77 -0.30 8.52 11.41
N ASP A 78 -0.06 7.70 10.39
CA ASP A 78 1.26 7.39 9.83
C ASP A 78 2.14 8.63 9.58
N GLY A 79 3.42 8.50 9.93
CA GLY A 79 4.41 9.56 9.76
C GLY A 79 4.80 9.80 8.31
N GLY A 80 4.61 8.81 7.44
CA GLY A 80 4.93 8.87 6.02
C GLY A 80 4.20 9.96 5.27
N PHE A 81 3.06 10.42 5.78
CA PHE A 81 2.31 11.51 5.16
C PHE A 81 3.07 12.85 5.17
N LEU A 82 3.82 13.15 6.24
CA LEU A 82 4.57 14.41 6.37
C LEU A 82 6.09 14.20 6.35
N ASP A 83 6.56 13.02 6.74
CA ASP A 83 7.97 12.75 6.97
C ASP A 83 8.35 11.28 6.65
N PHE A 84 8.23 10.92 5.37
CA PHE A 84 8.44 9.56 4.86
C PHE A 84 9.85 8.99 5.06
N GLN A 85 10.86 9.85 5.13
CA GLN A 85 12.24 9.46 5.33
C GLN A 85 12.94 10.46 6.26
N PRO A 86 12.74 10.33 7.57
CA PRO A 86 13.23 11.32 8.53
C PRO A 86 14.77 11.25 8.62
N GLU A 87 15.43 12.37 8.34
CA GLU A 87 16.85 12.53 8.67
C GLU A 87 17.02 12.94 10.13
N LEU A 88 18.01 12.37 10.82
CA LEU A 88 18.40 12.84 12.14
C LEU A 88 18.95 14.27 12.04
N ARG A 89 18.63 15.12 13.02
CA ARG A 89 19.10 16.52 13.03
C ARG A 89 20.59 16.58 13.39
N GLY A 90 21.34 17.48 12.73
CA GLY A 90 22.74 17.77 13.01
C GLY A 90 23.71 17.15 11.99
N ASP A 91 25.00 17.46 12.11
CA ASP A 91 26.10 17.02 11.21
C ASP A 91 26.51 15.56 11.41
N ILE A 92 25.54 14.73 11.81
CA ILE A 92 25.70 13.31 11.96
C ILE A 92 25.55 12.68 10.59
N GLU A 93 26.55 11.90 10.20
CA GLU A 93 26.50 11.09 8.99
C GLU A 93 25.44 9.98 9.16
N THR A 94 24.37 10.06 8.36
CA THR A 94 23.25 9.11 8.42
C THR A 94 23.26 8.19 7.21
N ILE A 95 22.97 6.91 7.45
CA ILE A 95 22.70 5.94 6.40
C ILE A 95 21.19 5.82 6.27
N THR A 96 20.66 6.05 5.07
CA THR A 96 19.24 6.05 4.80
C THR A 96 18.81 4.76 4.09
N VAL A 97 17.73 4.15 4.58
CA VAL A 97 17.19 2.90 4.03
C VAL A 97 15.77 3.15 3.55
N SER A 98 15.41 2.65 2.37
CA SER A 98 14.04 2.70 1.85
C SER A 98 13.68 1.39 1.17
N PRO A 99 12.45 0.87 1.35
CA PRO A 99 11.98 -0.30 0.65
C PRO A 99 11.51 0.00 -0.79
N PHE A 100 11.52 1.27 -1.21
CA PHE A 100 11.02 1.67 -2.53
C PHE A 100 12.15 1.79 -3.54
N TYR A 101 12.04 1.08 -4.66
CA TYR A 101 13.04 1.07 -5.74
C TYR A 101 13.36 2.48 -6.28
N PHE A 102 12.35 3.35 -6.35
CA PHE A 102 12.44 4.72 -6.86
C PHE A 102 12.95 5.75 -5.83
N SER A 103 13.21 5.32 -4.59
CA SER A 103 13.77 6.17 -3.54
C SER A 103 15.18 6.65 -3.87
N ARG A 104 15.55 7.85 -3.42
CA ARG A 104 16.94 8.38 -3.46
C ARG A 104 17.74 8.06 -2.18
N SER A 105 17.50 6.90 -1.57
CA SER A 105 18.19 6.47 -0.33
C SER A 105 19.50 5.73 -0.60
N ASP A 106 20.37 5.70 0.40
CA ASP A 106 21.67 5.01 0.36
C ASP A 106 21.47 3.51 0.07
N ILE A 107 20.61 2.89 0.86
CA ILE A 107 20.20 1.50 0.68
C ILE A 107 18.77 1.49 0.14
N ARG A 108 18.59 0.88 -1.02
CA ARG A 108 17.31 0.70 -1.71
C ARG A 108 17.34 -0.57 -2.56
N PRO A 109 16.18 -1.10 -2.96
CA PRO A 109 16.12 -2.25 -3.85
C PRO A 109 16.95 -2.02 -5.12
N SER A 110 17.88 -2.92 -5.43
CA SER A 110 18.60 -2.94 -6.71
C SER A 110 17.75 -3.45 -7.87
N ARG A 111 16.62 -4.09 -7.54
CA ARG A 111 15.64 -4.62 -8.48
C ARG A 111 14.28 -3.99 -8.24
N TYR A 112 13.46 -3.92 -9.29
CA TYR A 112 12.11 -3.38 -9.19
C TYR A 112 11.29 -4.15 -8.13
N VAL A 113 10.81 -3.42 -7.14
CA VAL A 113 9.83 -3.87 -6.15
C VAL A 113 8.58 -3.01 -6.34
N PRO A 114 7.42 -3.61 -6.62
CA PRO A 114 6.20 -2.84 -6.85
C PRO A 114 5.80 -2.02 -5.62
N ALA A 115 5.58 -0.72 -5.79
CA ALA A 115 5.19 0.18 -4.69
C ALA A 115 3.88 -0.23 -4.01
N TRP A 116 2.95 -0.78 -4.80
CA TRP A 116 1.65 -1.23 -4.32
C TRP A 116 1.74 -2.40 -3.33
N TRP A 117 2.89 -3.06 -3.21
CA TRP A 117 3.14 -4.06 -2.16
C TRP A 117 3.15 -3.49 -0.74
N ALA A 118 3.27 -2.16 -0.60
CA ALA A 118 3.06 -1.48 0.67
C ALA A 118 1.58 -1.45 1.11
N VAL A 119 0.66 -1.61 0.16
CA VAL A 119 -0.80 -1.61 0.39
C VAL A 119 -1.32 -3.03 0.40
N TYR A 120 -1.05 -3.78 -0.68
CA TYR A 120 -1.43 -5.18 -0.80
C TYR A 120 -0.19 -6.05 -0.75
N PRO A 121 0.02 -6.74 0.37
CA PRO A 121 1.31 -7.35 0.63
C PRO A 121 1.43 -8.63 -0.25
N PRO A 122 2.64 -8.98 -0.72
CA PRO A 122 2.82 -9.96 -1.79
C PRO A 122 2.61 -11.40 -1.32
N LYS A 123 2.90 -12.40 -2.16
CA LYS A 123 2.80 -13.81 -1.74
C LYS A 123 3.92 -14.17 -0.75
N PRO A 124 3.74 -15.20 0.11
CA PRO A 124 4.76 -15.69 1.05
C PRO A 124 6.18 -15.83 0.46
N GLU A 125 6.27 -16.40 -0.74
CA GLU A 125 7.52 -16.56 -1.50
C GLU A 125 8.20 -15.22 -1.87
N ASP A 126 7.41 -14.22 -2.23
CA ASP A 126 7.89 -12.90 -2.62
C ASP A 126 8.40 -12.09 -1.41
N TYR A 127 7.82 -12.25 -0.20
CA TYR A 127 8.37 -11.56 1.00
C TYR A 127 9.80 -12.00 1.29
N LYS A 128 10.06 -13.32 1.19
CA LYS A 128 11.39 -13.86 1.41
C LYS A 128 12.37 -13.32 0.39
N TRP A 129 11.93 -13.18 -0.86
CA TRP A 129 12.72 -12.56 -1.91
C TRP A 129 13.01 -11.07 -1.62
N VAL A 130 12.00 -10.27 -1.24
CA VAL A 130 12.20 -8.84 -0.89
C VAL A 130 13.15 -8.68 0.28
N TYR A 131 13.02 -9.51 1.32
CA TYR A 131 13.91 -9.49 2.47
C TYR A 131 15.36 -9.81 2.06
N GLN A 132 15.57 -10.87 1.26
CA GLN A 132 16.88 -11.24 0.76
C GLN A 132 17.48 -10.17 -0.16
N LEU A 133 16.66 -9.53 -0.99
CA LEU A 133 17.06 -8.42 -1.85
C LEU A 133 17.62 -7.28 -1.00
N GLY A 134 16.84 -6.79 -0.02
CA GLY A 134 17.27 -5.71 0.88
C GLY A 134 18.53 -6.04 1.68
N TYR A 135 18.65 -7.29 2.15
CA TYR A 135 19.87 -7.76 2.84
C TYR A 135 21.11 -7.72 1.92
N ASN A 136 20.97 -8.20 0.69
CA ASN A 136 22.05 -8.21 -0.29
C ASN A 136 22.43 -6.78 -0.71
N ASP A 137 21.45 -5.91 -0.90
CA ASP A 137 21.65 -4.50 -1.24
C ASP A 137 22.38 -3.75 -0.12
N ALA A 138 22.01 -3.99 1.14
CA ALA A 138 22.72 -3.46 2.29
C ALA A 138 24.18 -3.94 2.34
N CYS A 139 24.42 -5.25 2.17
CA CYS A 139 25.77 -5.81 2.13
C CYS A 139 26.62 -5.20 1.00
N ASN A 140 26.05 -5.04 -0.19
CA ASN A 140 26.75 -4.46 -1.33
C ASN A 140 27.07 -2.98 -1.08
N TRP A 141 26.12 -2.23 -0.52
CA TRP A 141 26.34 -0.83 -0.17
C TRP A 141 27.46 -0.69 0.87
N ILE A 142 27.49 -1.51 1.92
CA ILE A 142 28.56 -1.48 2.94
C ILE A 142 29.92 -1.78 2.30
N ARG A 143 30.01 -2.78 1.41
CA ARG A 143 31.27 -3.10 0.69
C ARG A 143 31.74 -2.01 -0.26
N ALA A 144 30.82 -1.24 -0.84
CA ALA A 144 31.18 -0.10 -1.68
C ALA A 144 31.62 1.11 -0.83
N ASN A 145 31.17 1.17 0.42
CA ASN A 145 31.40 2.28 1.33
C ASN A 145 32.30 1.90 2.53
N THR A 146 33.13 0.86 2.39
CA THR A 146 33.95 0.32 3.49
C THR A 146 34.90 1.37 4.07
N HIS A 147 35.37 2.30 3.22
CA HIS A 147 36.19 3.43 3.64
C HIS A 147 35.49 4.36 4.66
N ARG A 148 34.15 4.41 4.65
CA ARG A 148 33.32 5.16 5.62
C ARG A 148 32.99 4.33 6.87
N LEU A 149 33.11 3.00 6.79
CA LEU A 149 32.65 2.06 7.81
C LEU A 149 33.65 0.91 8.05
N PRO A 150 34.92 1.20 8.42
CA PRO A 150 35.96 0.18 8.54
C PRO A 150 35.65 -0.88 9.61
N TRP A 151 34.91 -0.51 10.65
CA TRP A 151 34.50 -1.42 11.74
C TRP A 151 33.44 -2.47 11.34
N LEU A 152 32.81 -2.31 10.17
CA LEU A 152 31.73 -3.17 9.69
C LEU A 152 32.21 -4.28 8.75
N GLU A 153 33.42 -4.14 8.19
CA GLU A 153 33.96 -5.08 7.19
C GLU A 153 34.07 -6.50 7.74
N HIS A 154 34.58 -6.66 8.96
CA HIS A 154 34.75 -7.95 9.62
C HIS A 154 33.44 -8.67 9.95
N LYS A 155 32.30 -7.97 9.91
CA LYS A 155 30.97 -8.53 10.21
C LYS A 155 30.21 -8.96 8.94
N LEU A 156 30.74 -8.69 7.75
CA LEU A 156 30.07 -9.03 6.50
C LEU A 156 30.26 -10.50 6.12
N PRO A 157 29.23 -11.16 5.58
CA PRO A 157 29.41 -12.47 4.98
C PRO A 157 30.37 -12.39 3.78
N ALA A 158 31.21 -13.41 3.59
CA ALA A 158 32.14 -13.49 2.46
C ALA A 158 31.41 -13.28 1.12
N ALA A 159 32.06 -12.58 0.17
CA ALA A 159 31.45 -12.08 -1.07
C ALA A 159 30.78 -13.15 -1.99
N GLY A 160 30.97 -14.44 -1.72
CA GLY A 160 30.31 -15.55 -2.43
C GLY A 160 29.12 -16.20 -1.69
N ARG A 161 28.84 -15.80 -0.44
CA ARG A 161 27.72 -16.30 0.39
C ARG A 161 26.48 -15.40 0.33
N VAL A 162 26.41 -14.52 -0.66
CA VAL A 162 25.18 -13.80 -1.02
C VAL A 162 24.14 -14.84 -1.40
N LEU A 163 23.00 -14.88 -0.68
CA LEU A 163 21.92 -15.83 -0.91
C LEU A 163 21.42 -15.65 -2.35
N ARG A 164 21.92 -16.48 -3.28
CA ARG A 164 21.34 -16.55 -4.63
C ARG A 164 19.95 -17.17 -4.47
N PRO A 165 18.88 -16.52 -4.96
CA PRO A 165 17.57 -17.15 -4.98
C PRO A 165 17.66 -18.47 -5.76
N ARG A 166 17.06 -19.52 -5.22
CA ARG A 166 17.08 -20.85 -5.84
C ARG A 166 16.40 -20.75 -7.21
N ARG A 167 17.07 -21.24 -8.26
CA ARG A 167 16.68 -21.13 -9.69
C ARG A 167 15.27 -21.66 -10.02
N GLY A 168 14.60 -22.32 -9.07
CA GLY A 168 13.24 -22.85 -9.20
C GLY A 168 12.12 -21.83 -9.02
N ASP A 169 12.35 -20.77 -8.23
CA ASP A 169 11.27 -19.86 -7.79
C ASP A 169 11.02 -18.70 -8.80
N LEU A 170 11.86 -18.57 -9.83
CA LEU A 170 11.85 -17.44 -10.78
C LEU A 170 11.06 -17.67 -12.07
N LYS A 171 10.53 -18.88 -12.33
CA LYS A 171 10.00 -19.21 -13.67
C LYS A 171 8.76 -18.41 -14.07
N THR A 172 7.97 -17.92 -13.11
CA THR A 172 6.73 -17.19 -13.41
C THR A 172 6.94 -15.68 -13.49
N ALA A 173 7.86 -15.12 -12.69
CA ALA A 173 8.19 -13.69 -12.71
C ALA A 173 9.25 -13.30 -13.77
N SER A 174 10.07 -14.26 -14.24
CA SER A 174 11.14 -14.00 -15.21
C SER A 174 10.61 -13.71 -16.62
N LYS A 175 9.51 -14.35 -17.06
CA LYS A 175 9.05 -14.18 -18.46
C LYS A 175 8.53 -12.79 -18.79
N GLU A 176 7.90 -12.09 -17.84
CA GLU A 176 7.50 -10.69 -18.05
C GLU A 176 8.68 -9.72 -17.87
N CYS A 177 9.62 -10.03 -16.98
CA CYS A 177 10.77 -9.16 -16.71
C CYS A 177 11.87 -9.24 -17.80
N GLU A 178 12.01 -10.38 -18.47
CA GLU A 178 13.03 -10.64 -19.51
C GLU A 178 12.65 -10.01 -20.87
N ILE A 179 11.35 -9.84 -21.13
CA ILE A 179 10.85 -9.11 -22.31
C ILE A 179 11.08 -7.60 -22.15
N VAL A 180 11.04 -7.07 -20.92
CA VAL A 180 11.33 -5.66 -20.64
C VAL A 180 12.84 -5.40 -20.54
N ALA A 181 13.62 -6.35 -20.02
CA ALA A 181 15.07 -6.23 -19.88
C ALA A 181 15.81 -6.37 -21.23
N SER A 182 15.34 -7.23 -22.15
CA SER A 182 16.01 -7.42 -23.45
C SER A 182 15.83 -6.26 -24.44
N LYS A 183 14.90 -5.34 -24.19
CA LYS A 183 14.71 -4.11 -25.00
C LYS A 183 15.46 -2.89 -24.48
N ARG A 184 16.20 -2.97 -23.38
CA ARG A 184 17.07 -1.90 -22.87
C ARG A 184 18.49 -2.40 -22.66
N ALA A 185 19.12 -2.86 -23.74
CA ALA A 185 20.56 -2.90 -23.79
C ALA A 185 21.07 -1.43 -23.79
N ASN A 186 21.78 -1.09 -22.72
CA ASN A 186 22.67 0.07 -22.54
C ASN A 186 22.03 1.47 -22.47
N PRO A 187 21.67 1.88 -21.24
CA PRO A 187 22.13 3.18 -20.72
C PRO A 187 22.60 3.14 -19.25
N LEU A 188 22.81 1.96 -18.66
CA LEU A 188 23.12 1.78 -17.23
C LEU A 188 24.62 1.84 -16.89
N GLN A 189 25.50 1.94 -17.90
CA GLN A 189 26.95 1.93 -17.69
C GLN A 189 27.54 3.35 -17.53
N ASP A 190 26.86 4.38 -18.03
CA ASP A 190 27.24 5.79 -17.84
C ASP A 190 26.78 6.39 -16.49
N MET A 191 25.98 5.66 -15.70
CA MET A 191 25.52 6.13 -14.36
C MET A 191 26.30 5.54 -13.18
N LEU A 192 27.31 4.70 -13.42
CA LEU A 192 28.08 4.02 -12.35
C LEU A 192 29.50 4.59 -12.14
N GLY A 193 29.79 5.78 -12.66
CA GLY A 193 31.15 6.34 -12.68
C GLY A 193 31.46 7.53 -11.79
N GLU A 194 30.48 8.19 -11.16
CA GLU A 194 30.76 9.43 -10.41
C GLU A 194 30.68 9.23 -8.89
N PRO A 195 31.72 9.59 -8.12
CA PRO A 195 31.66 9.61 -6.66
C PRO A 195 30.52 10.55 -6.23
N TYR A 196 29.60 10.03 -5.43
CA TYR A 196 28.40 10.75 -4.99
C TYR A 196 28.77 12.09 -4.35
N PRO A 197 28.36 13.24 -4.93
CA PRO A 197 28.58 14.52 -4.28
C PRO A 197 27.69 14.61 -3.03
N SER A 198 28.28 15.05 -1.93
CA SER A 198 27.59 15.37 -0.67
C SER A 198 26.55 16.47 -0.93
N ARG A 199 25.27 16.10 -1.07
CA ARG A 199 24.20 17.05 -1.42
C ARG A 199 23.51 17.64 -0.18
N PRO A 200 23.01 18.89 -0.25
CA PRO A 200 22.37 19.57 0.86
C PRO A 200 21.03 18.92 1.25
N ARG A 201 20.69 19.03 2.55
CA ARG A 201 19.54 18.40 3.22
C ARG A 201 18.19 18.85 2.62
N GLU A 202 17.45 17.94 2.02
CA GLU A 202 16.15 18.19 1.36
C GLU A 202 14.99 17.40 2.00
N ARG A 203 13.73 17.83 1.76
CA ARG A 203 12.51 17.28 2.38
C ARG A 203 12.15 15.86 1.89
N SER A 204 11.48 15.09 2.77
CA SER A 204 11.18 13.65 2.66
C SER A 204 10.40 13.20 1.41
N LEU A 205 9.37 13.93 0.97
CA LEU A 205 8.55 13.54 -0.19
C LEU A 205 9.32 13.62 -1.52
N ARG A 206 10.30 14.53 -1.64
CA ARG A 206 11.19 14.60 -2.81
C ARG A 206 12.07 13.37 -2.93
N ARG A 207 12.58 12.86 -1.81
CA ARG A 207 13.33 11.61 -1.78
C ARG A 207 12.45 10.40 -2.06
N PHE A 208 11.21 10.43 -1.57
CA PHE A 208 10.26 9.36 -1.82
C PHE A 208 9.92 9.26 -3.30
N LEU A 209 9.45 10.32 -3.97
CA LEU A 209 8.98 10.24 -5.36
C LEU A 209 10.07 10.52 -6.42
N GLY A 210 11.23 11.05 -6.02
CA GLY A 210 12.38 11.29 -6.91
C GLY A 210 12.23 12.45 -7.89
N TYR A 211 11.15 13.24 -7.80
CA TYR A 211 10.92 14.43 -8.63
C TYR A 211 11.68 15.67 -8.11
N GLU A 212 12.19 16.49 -9.04
CA GLU A 212 12.95 17.72 -8.74
C GLU A 212 12.07 18.98 -8.67
N VAL A 213 10.76 18.86 -8.94
CA VAL A 213 9.89 20.02 -9.11
C VAL A 213 9.41 20.58 -7.76
N GLU A 214 9.61 21.88 -7.60
CA GLU A 214 9.66 22.55 -6.31
C GLU A 214 8.33 23.13 -5.81
N SER A 215 7.24 22.37 -5.75
CA SER A 215 6.03 22.95 -5.17
C SER A 215 5.18 22.00 -4.33
N ARG A 216 4.93 22.42 -3.08
CA ARG A 216 3.83 21.92 -2.23
C ARG A 216 2.49 21.90 -2.96
N VAL A 217 2.38 22.73 -3.99
CA VAL A 217 1.25 22.86 -4.91
C VAL A 217 1.10 21.59 -5.75
N VAL A 218 2.17 21.02 -6.30
CA VAL A 218 2.12 19.76 -7.07
C VAL A 218 1.72 18.58 -6.17
N ASP A 219 2.30 18.46 -4.97
CA ASP A 219 1.91 17.41 -4.02
C ASP A 219 0.43 17.54 -3.62
N PHE A 220 -0.03 18.77 -3.34
CA PHE A 220 -1.43 19.06 -3.05
C PHE A 220 -2.32 18.70 -4.24
N PHE A 221 -1.99 19.11 -5.47
CA PHE A 221 -2.76 18.79 -6.67
C PHE A 221 -2.72 17.30 -7.03
N PHE A 222 -1.63 16.60 -6.75
CA PHE A 222 -1.55 15.15 -6.94
C PHE A 222 -2.48 14.43 -5.97
N LEU A 223 -2.49 14.84 -4.69
CA LEU A 223 -3.43 14.30 -3.70
C LEU A 223 -4.88 14.69 -4.00
N LEU A 224 -5.10 15.93 -4.47
CA LEU A 224 -6.39 16.40 -4.96
C LEU A 224 -6.84 15.55 -6.16
N ALA A 225 -5.97 15.32 -7.14
CA ALA A 225 -6.23 14.48 -8.29
C ALA A 225 -6.52 13.05 -7.86
N LEU A 226 -5.72 12.47 -6.96
CA LEU A 226 -5.97 11.13 -6.45
C LEU A 226 -7.33 11.07 -5.71
N TRP A 227 -7.71 12.09 -4.95
CA TRP A 227 -8.98 12.07 -4.21
C TRP A 227 -10.20 12.37 -5.10
N PHE A 228 -10.11 13.36 -5.97
CA PHE A 228 -11.20 13.86 -6.80
C PHE A 228 -11.30 13.18 -8.17
N ILE A 229 -10.24 12.55 -8.68
CA ILE A 229 -10.27 11.85 -9.98
C ILE A 229 -10.43 10.34 -9.76
N TRP A 230 -9.65 9.75 -8.84
CA TRP A 230 -9.72 8.30 -8.61
C TRP A 230 -11.10 7.86 -8.13
N ARG A 231 -11.72 8.61 -7.20
CA ARG A 231 -13.02 8.25 -6.64
C ARG A 231 -14.12 8.25 -7.71
N PRO A 232 -14.35 9.33 -8.49
CA PRO A 232 -15.34 9.31 -9.56
C PRO A 232 -15.06 8.27 -10.63
N ILE A 233 -13.80 8.02 -10.98
CA ILE A 233 -13.45 6.97 -11.95
C ILE A 233 -13.82 5.60 -11.39
N ALA A 234 -13.42 5.28 -10.16
CA ALA A 234 -13.73 4.01 -9.52
C ALA A 234 -15.25 3.76 -9.45
N PHE A 235 -16.01 4.78 -9.04
CA PHE A 235 -17.47 4.69 -9.00
C PHE A 235 -18.08 4.58 -10.40
N SER A 236 -17.60 5.36 -11.37
CA SER A 236 -18.10 5.31 -12.74
C SER A 236 -17.90 3.92 -13.35
N VAL A 237 -16.73 3.32 -13.16
CA VAL A 237 -16.44 1.95 -13.64
C VAL A 237 -17.34 0.92 -12.93
N LEU A 238 -17.57 1.08 -11.63
CA LEU A 238 -18.45 0.20 -10.87
C LEU A 238 -19.93 0.31 -11.33
N TYR A 239 -20.45 1.53 -11.51
CA TYR A 239 -21.79 1.77 -12.03
C TYR A 239 -21.94 1.23 -13.45
N TRP A 240 -20.93 1.44 -14.29
CA TRP A 240 -20.89 0.93 -15.66
C TRP A 240 -20.97 -0.60 -15.70
N GLU A 241 -20.18 -1.30 -14.87
CA GLU A 241 -20.20 -2.76 -14.78
C GLU A 241 -21.59 -3.28 -14.34
N LEU A 242 -22.16 -2.68 -13.29
CA LEU A 242 -23.48 -3.06 -12.78
C LEU A 242 -24.59 -2.78 -13.81
N GLY A 243 -24.50 -1.65 -14.52
CA GLY A 243 -25.41 -1.27 -15.60
C GLY A 243 -25.35 -2.24 -16.77
N LEU A 244 -24.15 -2.59 -17.25
CA LEU A 244 -23.95 -3.59 -18.31
C LEU A 244 -24.52 -4.95 -17.93
N ARG A 245 -24.32 -5.40 -16.69
CA ARG A 245 -24.88 -6.68 -16.21
C ARG A 245 -26.40 -6.65 -16.15
N CYS A 246 -26.99 -5.53 -15.73
CA CYS A 246 -28.44 -5.36 -15.76
C CYS A 246 -28.98 -5.40 -17.19
N LEU A 247 -28.35 -4.68 -18.13
CA LEU A 247 -28.72 -4.66 -19.53
C LEU A 247 -28.65 -6.07 -20.15
N LEU A 248 -27.54 -6.78 -19.94
CA LEU A 248 -27.35 -8.15 -20.43
C LEU A 248 -28.39 -9.12 -19.85
N ALA A 249 -28.72 -9.02 -18.56
CA ALA A 249 -29.76 -9.85 -17.94
C ALA A 249 -31.13 -9.61 -18.58
N VAL A 250 -31.49 -8.35 -18.84
CA VAL A 250 -32.75 -8.00 -19.51
C VAL A 250 -32.76 -8.49 -20.96
N LEU A 251 -31.67 -8.29 -21.72
CA LEU A 251 -31.56 -8.76 -23.11
C LEU A 251 -31.64 -10.29 -23.20
N LEU A 252 -30.99 -11.01 -22.30
CA LEU A 252 -31.08 -12.47 -22.26
C LEU A 252 -32.51 -12.92 -21.92
N ALA A 253 -33.18 -12.23 -20.99
CA ALA A 253 -34.57 -12.52 -20.66
C ALA A 253 -35.51 -12.28 -21.86
N THR A 254 -35.34 -11.17 -22.58
CA THR A 254 -36.18 -10.86 -23.76
C THR A 254 -35.95 -11.85 -24.90
N VAL A 255 -34.70 -12.21 -25.18
CA VAL A 255 -34.37 -13.25 -26.19
C VAL A 255 -34.97 -14.59 -25.79
N GLN A 256 -34.87 -14.99 -24.52
CA GLN A 256 -35.49 -16.23 -24.03
C GLN A 256 -37.02 -16.19 -24.23
N VAL A 257 -37.69 -15.09 -23.85
CA VAL A 257 -39.14 -14.93 -24.07
C VAL A 257 -39.50 -15.08 -25.54
N MET A 258 -38.75 -14.41 -26.44
CA MET A 258 -38.93 -14.48 -27.89
C MET A 258 -38.80 -15.92 -28.41
N VAL A 259 -37.67 -16.58 -28.16
CA VAL A 259 -37.41 -17.96 -28.62
C VAL A 259 -38.46 -18.92 -28.09
N TYR A 260 -38.85 -18.81 -26.83
CA TYR A 260 -39.82 -19.71 -26.24
C TYR A 260 -41.27 -19.43 -26.63
N SER A 261 -41.61 -18.19 -26.99
CA SER A 261 -42.90 -17.87 -27.59
C SER A 261 -43.10 -18.58 -28.93
N VAL A 262 -41.99 -18.88 -29.62
CA VAL A 262 -41.97 -19.64 -30.87
C VAL A 262 -41.97 -21.17 -30.63
N VAL A 263 -41.40 -21.67 -29.53
CA VAL A 263 -41.10 -23.12 -29.33
C VAL A 263 -42.10 -23.86 -28.40
N CYS A 264 -43.08 -23.19 -27.80
CA CYS A 264 -44.20 -23.79 -27.04
C CYS A 264 -43.81 -24.75 -25.88
N ASN A 265 -43.53 -24.20 -24.68
CA ASN A 265 -43.80 -24.87 -23.39
C ASN A 265 -43.81 -23.88 -22.21
N SER A 266 -44.98 -23.52 -21.72
CA SER A 266 -45.22 -22.32 -20.89
C SER A 266 -44.62 -22.35 -19.47
N ARG A 267 -44.33 -23.53 -18.90
CA ARG A 267 -43.94 -23.64 -17.47
C ARG A 267 -42.43 -23.43 -17.21
N LYS A 268 -41.55 -23.96 -18.05
CA LYS A 268 -40.08 -23.75 -17.90
C LYS A 268 -39.69 -22.30 -18.18
N VAL A 269 -40.40 -21.67 -19.11
CA VAL A 269 -40.25 -20.27 -19.51
C VAL A 269 -40.52 -19.33 -18.35
N ARG A 270 -41.64 -19.54 -17.65
CA ARG A 270 -42.03 -18.71 -16.51
C ARG A 270 -41.00 -18.75 -15.36
N ARG A 271 -40.34 -19.90 -15.15
CA ARG A 271 -39.24 -20.03 -14.17
C ARG A 271 -37.96 -19.32 -14.61
N SER A 272 -37.54 -19.46 -15.86
CA SER A 272 -36.31 -18.80 -16.37
C SER A 272 -36.44 -17.28 -16.39
N ILE A 273 -37.61 -16.77 -16.80
CA ILE A 273 -37.95 -15.35 -16.76
C ILE A 273 -37.88 -14.82 -15.33
N HIS A 274 -38.48 -15.55 -14.36
CA HIS A 274 -38.41 -15.14 -12.96
C HIS A 274 -36.97 -15.04 -12.46
N VAL A 275 -36.11 -16.02 -12.77
CA VAL A 275 -34.70 -15.97 -12.37
C VAL A 275 -33.97 -14.76 -12.99
N ALA A 276 -34.22 -14.47 -14.26
CA ALA A 276 -33.58 -13.32 -14.93
C ALA A 276 -34.11 -11.98 -14.40
N TYR A 277 -35.40 -11.87 -14.13
CA TYR A 277 -36.00 -10.69 -13.48
C TYR A 277 -35.48 -10.52 -12.06
N ASP A 278 -35.41 -11.58 -11.25
CA ASP A 278 -34.88 -11.52 -9.89
C ASP A 278 -33.41 -11.06 -9.89
N GLN A 279 -32.61 -11.54 -10.86
CA GLN A 279 -31.23 -11.11 -11.04
C GLN A 279 -31.13 -9.63 -11.46
N ALA A 280 -31.97 -9.18 -12.39
CA ALA A 280 -32.02 -7.78 -12.81
C ALA A 280 -32.49 -6.86 -11.67
N THR A 281 -33.50 -7.29 -10.92
CA THR A 281 -34.02 -6.57 -9.75
C THR A 281 -32.98 -6.48 -8.65
N ALA A 282 -32.25 -7.56 -8.38
CA ALA A 282 -31.13 -7.56 -7.44
C ALA A 282 -30.00 -6.60 -7.87
N ASN A 283 -29.67 -6.55 -9.17
CA ASN A 283 -28.69 -5.60 -9.71
C ASN A 283 -29.16 -4.15 -9.58
N LEU A 284 -30.44 -3.86 -9.90
CA LEU A 284 -31.03 -2.53 -9.73
C LEU A 284 -31.09 -2.10 -8.27
N CYS A 285 -31.56 -2.97 -7.37
CA CYS A 285 -31.55 -2.72 -5.94
C CYS A 285 -30.12 -2.47 -5.43
N SER A 286 -29.11 -3.10 -6.03
CA SER A 286 -27.70 -2.85 -5.71
C SER A 286 -27.24 -1.49 -6.19
N ILE A 287 -27.60 -1.08 -7.42
CA ILE A 287 -27.30 0.26 -7.95
C ILE A 287 -27.94 1.34 -7.07
N PHE A 288 -29.23 1.19 -6.72
CA PHE A 288 -29.94 2.13 -5.84
C PHE A 288 -29.40 2.10 -4.41
N SER A 289 -29.06 0.92 -3.87
CA SER A 289 -28.47 0.80 -2.53
C SER A 289 -27.06 1.37 -2.47
N LEU A 290 -26.28 1.28 -3.55
CA LEU A 290 -24.96 1.88 -3.68
C LEU A 290 -25.08 3.40 -3.78
N SER A 291 -26.06 3.89 -4.55
CA SER A 291 -26.37 5.32 -4.66
C SER A 291 -26.78 5.89 -3.30
N LEU A 292 -27.66 5.20 -2.58
CA LEU A 292 -28.05 5.56 -1.21
C LEU A 292 -26.88 5.45 -0.23
N LEU A 293 -26.02 4.43 -0.36
CA LEU A 293 -24.82 4.30 0.47
C LEU A 293 -23.91 5.52 0.26
N LEU A 294 -23.65 5.90 -0.99
CA LEU A 294 -22.79 7.01 -1.37
C LEU A 294 -23.38 8.37 -0.95
N SER A 295 -24.69 8.56 -1.09
CA SER A 295 -25.40 9.72 -0.54
C SER A 295 -25.42 9.72 0.99
N SER A 296 -25.35 8.54 1.63
CA SER A 296 -25.29 8.36 3.08
C SER A 296 -23.87 8.29 3.65
N ILE A 297 -22.85 8.66 2.87
CA ILE A 297 -21.54 9.01 3.41
C ILE A 297 -21.52 10.54 3.59
N PRO A 298 -22.14 11.11 4.65
CA PRO A 298 -21.65 12.37 5.17
C PRO A 298 -20.35 12.09 5.93
N TYR A 299 -19.40 13.00 5.75
CA TYR A 299 -18.34 13.28 6.72
C TYR A 299 -18.93 13.20 8.15
N TYR A 300 -18.32 12.40 9.03
CA TYR A 300 -18.68 12.18 10.45
C TYR A 300 -19.90 11.26 10.78
N ASN A 301 -19.58 10.17 11.50
CA ASN A 301 -20.38 9.57 12.58
C ASN A 301 -21.82 9.06 12.35
N ALA A 302 -22.17 8.51 11.18
CA ALA A 302 -23.41 7.73 11.07
C ALA A 302 -23.24 6.30 11.62
N HIS A 303 -23.80 6.05 12.81
CA HIS A 303 -23.80 4.79 13.58
C HIS A 303 -24.70 3.71 12.92
N LEU A 304 -24.45 3.35 11.66
CA LEU A 304 -25.14 2.24 11.00
C LEU A 304 -24.66 0.90 11.59
N SER A 305 -25.61 0.03 11.95
CA SER A 305 -25.34 -1.27 12.57
C SER A 305 -24.37 -2.12 11.74
N SER A 306 -23.33 -2.63 12.41
CA SER A 306 -22.21 -3.40 11.83
C SER A 306 -22.68 -4.55 10.92
N GLU A 307 -23.79 -5.18 11.28
CA GLU A 307 -24.35 -6.34 10.59
C GLU A 307 -24.81 -6.05 9.15
N ARG A 308 -25.45 -4.88 8.90
CA ARG A 308 -25.91 -4.51 7.55
C ARG A 308 -24.75 -4.16 6.62
N LYS A 309 -23.66 -3.60 7.16
CA LYS A 309 -22.43 -3.33 6.40
C LYS A 309 -21.79 -4.65 5.94
N HIS A 310 -21.76 -5.65 6.81
CA HIS A 310 -21.10 -6.92 6.53
C HIS A 310 -21.81 -7.77 5.45
N LEU A 311 -23.16 -7.79 5.47
CA LEU A 311 -23.96 -8.48 4.45
C LEU A 311 -23.82 -7.83 3.07
N ARG A 312 -23.84 -6.49 3.02
CA ARG A 312 -23.68 -5.74 1.75
C ARG A 312 -22.29 -5.91 1.17
N HIS A 313 -21.25 -5.91 2.00
CA HIS A 313 -19.88 -6.19 1.57
C HIS A 313 -19.74 -7.58 0.92
N ARG A 314 -20.27 -8.62 1.56
CA ARG A 314 -20.26 -9.99 1.02
C ARG A 314 -21.01 -10.10 -0.31
N PHE A 315 -22.12 -9.39 -0.43
CA PHE A 315 -22.89 -9.35 -1.67
C PHE A 315 -22.10 -8.69 -2.81
N MET A 316 -21.51 -7.52 -2.56
CA MET A 316 -20.70 -6.77 -3.54
C MET A 316 -19.47 -7.57 -4.01
N LEU A 317 -18.77 -8.24 -3.09
CA LEU A 317 -17.68 -9.15 -3.42
C LEU A 317 -18.10 -10.31 -4.32
N ARG A 318 -19.33 -10.82 -4.14
CA ARG A 318 -19.84 -11.93 -4.96
C ARG A 318 -20.24 -11.46 -6.35
N GLN A 319 -20.83 -10.28 -6.45
CA GLN A 319 -21.45 -9.83 -7.70
C GLN A 319 -20.52 -9.00 -8.58
N SER A 320 -19.74 -8.04 -8.08
CA SER A 320 -18.97 -7.14 -8.95
C SER A 320 -17.49 -7.57 -9.06
N ILE A 321 -17.01 -7.73 -10.30
CA ILE A 321 -15.59 -7.97 -10.58
C ILE A 321 -14.80 -6.70 -10.28
N THR A 322 -15.33 -5.53 -10.64
CA THR A 322 -14.71 -4.24 -10.34
C THR A 322 -14.56 -4.05 -8.84
N TYR A 323 -15.58 -4.36 -8.04
CA TYR A 323 -15.49 -4.29 -6.58
C TYR A 323 -14.47 -5.29 -6.02
N ARG A 324 -14.38 -6.51 -6.58
CA ARG A 324 -13.31 -7.47 -6.22
C ARG A 324 -11.93 -6.96 -6.59
N LEU A 325 -11.78 -6.39 -7.78
CA LEU A 325 -10.52 -5.79 -8.23
C LEU A 325 -10.16 -4.60 -7.35
N PHE A 326 -11.10 -3.70 -7.06
CA PHE A 326 -10.87 -2.59 -6.15
C PHE A 326 -10.55 -3.06 -4.73
N HIS A 327 -11.23 -4.08 -4.20
CA HIS A 327 -10.86 -4.67 -2.91
C HIS A 327 -9.53 -5.45 -2.97
N HIS A 328 -9.07 -5.88 -4.14
CA HIS A 328 -7.75 -6.49 -4.32
C HIS A 328 -6.64 -5.47 -4.62
N ILE A 329 -7.00 -4.27 -5.08
CA ILE A 329 -6.08 -3.19 -5.47
C ILE A 329 -5.94 -2.14 -4.34
N LEU A 330 -6.99 -1.89 -3.56
CA LEU A 330 -7.03 -1.04 -2.36
C LEU A 330 -6.94 -1.88 -1.09
#